data_AF-A0A1C5ZR64-F1
#
_entry.id   AF-A0A1C5ZR64-F1
#
_cell.length_a   1.000
_cell.length_b   1.000
_cell.length_c   1.000
_cell.angle_alpha   90.00
_cell.angle_beta   90.00
_cell.angle_gamma   90.00
#
_symmetry.space_group_name_H-M   'P 1'
#
loop_
_entity.id
_entity.type
_entity.pdbx_description
1 polymer ?
#
loop_
_entity_poly.entity_id
_entity_poly.type
_entity_poly.pdbx_seq_one_letter_code
_entity_poly.pdbx_strand_id
1 'polypeptide(L)'
;MTKQRMVKMTGGDQNILAKALRSAQEKAGPELSGQLQPFLDRVLRMPKHKLYLNDEEYQYATLSLNGMRNAYLEENRSCGGIDRLLIKLMQAKYRCAPAR
;
A
#
# COMPACT_ATOMS: atom_id res chain seq x y z
N MET A 1 -6.44 21.98 -4.53
CA MET A 1 -5.61 21.07 -3.70
C MET A 1 -6.35 19.76 -3.56
N THR A 2 -5.76 18.65 -4.02
CA THR A 2 -6.38 17.33 -3.89
C THR A 2 -6.18 16.82 -2.47
N LYS A 3 -7.27 16.44 -1.79
CA LYS A 3 -7.20 15.80 -0.46
C LYS A 3 -6.72 14.37 -0.65
N GLN A 4 -5.63 13.99 0.02
CA GLN A 4 -5.06 12.63 -0.03
C GLN A 4 -4.88 12.11 1.39
N ARG A 5 -5.06 10.81 1.59
CA ARG A 5 -4.75 10.17 2.87
C ARG A 5 -3.25 10.10 3.03
N MET A 6 -2.73 10.76 4.06
CA MET A 6 -1.31 10.72 4.35
C MET A 6 -1.03 9.66 5.41
N VAL A 7 -0.19 8.69 5.06
CA VAL A 7 0.26 7.61 5.93
C VAL A 7 1.74 7.79 6.21
N LYS A 8 2.10 7.80 7.49
CA LYS A 8 3.51 7.71 7.90
C LYS A 8 3.87 6.25 8.04
N MET A 9 4.86 5.81 7.27
CA MET A 9 5.34 4.43 7.26
C MET A 9 6.77 4.35 7.78
N THR A 10 7.19 3.17 8.20
CA THR A 10 8.60 2.81 8.44
C THR A 10 9.17 2.13 7.20
N GLY A 11 10.49 1.96 7.10
CA GLY A 11 11.09 1.17 6.00
C GLY A 11 10.57 -0.27 5.93
N GLY A 12 10.26 -0.87 7.09
CA GLY A 12 9.62 -2.20 7.15
C GLY A 12 8.20 -2.20 6.58
N ASP A 13 7.37 -1.22 6.97
CA ASP A 13 6.01 -1.06 6.43
C ASP A 13 6.04 -0.85 4.91
N GLN A 14 6.99 -0.03 4.43
CA GLN A 14 7.18 0.24 3.00
C GLN A 14 7.52 -1.03 2.22
N ASN A 15 8.41 -1.88 2.76
CA ASN A 15 8.77 -3.15 2.13
C ASN A 15 7.58 -4.14 2.10
N ILE A 16 6.79 -4.19 3.19
CA ILE A 16 5.57 -5.01 3.25
C ILE A 16 4.58 -4.56 2.18
N LEU A 17 4.31 -3.25 2.08
CA LEU A 17 3.41 -2.71 1.06
C LEU A 17 3.91 -2.99 -0.36
N ALA A 18 5.20 -2.78 -0.63
CA ALA A 18 5.80 -3.07 -1.93
C ALA A 18 5.72 -4.55 -2.30
N LYS A 19 5.88 -5.45 -1.33
CA LYS A 19 5.70 -6.90 -1.55
C LYS A 19 4.24 -7.24 -1.83
N ALA A 20 3.31 -6.66 -1.08
CA ALA A 20 1.87 -6.87 -1.27
C ALA A 20 1.40 -6.39 -2.65
N LEU A 21 1.85 -5.21 -3.07
CA LEU A 21 1.55 -4.66 -4.39
C LEU A 21 2.15 -5.50 -5.52
N ARG A 22 3.40 -5.97 -5.39
CA ARG A 22 4.00 -6.90 -6.39
C ARG A 22 3.22 -8.21 -6.48
N SER A 23 2.84 -8.79 -5.35
CA SER A 23 2.03 -10.03 -5.37
C SER A 23 0.66 -9.81 -5.99
N ALA A 24 0.02 -8.65 -5.74
CA ALA A 24 -1.23 -8.28 -6.39
C ALA A 24 -1.04 -8.06 -7.90
N GLN A 25 0.09 -7.46 -8.30
CA GLN A 25 0.45 -7.22 -9.70
C GLN A 25 0.67 -8.53 -10.48
N GLU A 26 1.34 -9.52 -9.87
CA GLU A 26 1.53 -10.85 -10.46
C GLU A 26 0.21 -11.60 -10.67
N LYS A 27 -0.76 -11.38 -9.78
CA LYS A 27 -2.11 -11.98 -9.87
C LYS A 27 -3.05 -11.18 -10.76
N ALA A 28 -2.71 -9.93 -11.07
CA ALA A 28 -3.53 -9.04 -11.89
C ALA A 28 -3.20 -9.23 -13.38
N GLY A 29 -4.19 -8.97 -14.24
CA GLY A 29 -3.99 -8.96 -15.68
C GLY A 29 -3.01 -7.86 -16.14
N PRO A 30 -2.48 -7.95 -17.37
CA PRO A 30 -1.44 -7.04 -17.88
C PRO A 30 -1.86 -5.56 -17.83
N GLU A 31 -3.16 -5.27 -17.97
CA GLU A 31 -3.72 -3.92 -17.95
C GLU A 31 -3.65 -3.27 -16.56
N LEU A 32 -4.06 -4.00 -15.52
CA LEU A 32 -3.96 -3.56 -14.12
C LEU A 32 -2.51 -3.53 -13.64
N SER A 33 -1.66 -4.43 -14.15
CA SER A 33 -0.23 -4.45 -13.84
C SER A 33 0.47 -3.16 -14.29
N GLY A 34 0.14 -2.68 -15.51
CA GLY A 34 0.66 -1.39 -16.00
C GLY A 34 0.26 -0.19 -15.15
N GLN A 35 -0.94 -0.22 -14.56
CA GLN A 35 -1.43 0.85 -13.66
C GLN A 35 -0.82 0.78 -12.26
N LEU A 36 -0.53 -0.43 -11.75
CA LEU A 36 0.08 -0.63 -10.43
C LEU A 36 1.57 -0.32 -10.42
N GLN A 37 2.29 -0.49 -11.54
CA GLN A 37 3.72 -0.20 -11.64
C GLN A 37 4.13 1.23 -11.21
N PRO A 38 3.50 2.32 -11.70
CA PRO A 38 3.84 3.68 -11.25
C PRO A 38 3.44 3.94 -9.79
N PHE A 39 2.48 3.19 -9.24
CA PHE A 39 2.18 3.24 -7.82
C PHE A 39 3.26 2.54 -6.98
N LEU A 40 3.73 1.38 -7.43
CA LEU A 40 4.83 0.65 -6.81
C LEU A 40 6.13 1.47 -6.77
N ASP A 41 6.52 2.07 -7.90
CA ASP A 41 7.71 2.91 -7.99
C ASP A 41 7.64 4.09 -7.00
N ARG A 42 6.45 4.69 -6.85
CA ARG A 42 6.23 5.75 -5.87
C ARG A 42 6.38 5.25 -4.45
N VAL A 43 5.83 4.09 -4.12
CA VAL A 43 5.98 3.45 -2.79
C VAL A 43 7.46 3.18 -2.50
N LEU A 44 8.25 2.76 -3.49
CA LEU A 44 9.69 2.50 -3.32
C LEU A 44 10.52 3.78 -3.18
N ARG A 45 10.15 4.85 -3.88
CA ARG A 45 10.89 6.13 -3.91
C ARG A 45 10.37 7.17 -2.90
N MET A 46 9.50 6.78 -1.97
CA MET A 46 8.86 7.70 -1.03
C MET A 46 9.88 8.52 -0.20
N PRO A 47 9.94 9.85 -0.37
CA PRO A 47 10.78 10.67 0.48
C PRO A 47 10.21 10.73 1.91
N LYS A 48 11.09 10.58 2.91
CA LYS A 48 10.77 10.71 4.35
C LYS A 48 9.69 9.73 4.86
N HIS A 49 9.49 8.60 4.17
CA HIS A 49 8.50 7.56 4.49
C HIS A 49 7.07 8.08 4.70
N LYS A 50 6.65 9.11 3.93
CA LYS A 50 5.28 9.62 3.93
C LYS A 50 4.60 9.29 2.60
N LEU A 51 3.57 8.46 2.65
CA LEU A 51 2.79 8.09 1.46
C LEU A 51 1.53 8.92 1.43
N TYR A 52 1.26 9.56 0.31
CA TYR A 52 0.00 10.25 0.06
C TYR A 52 -0.79 9.40 -0.92
N LEU A 53 -1.95 8.93 -0.49
CA LEU A 53 -2.84 8.04 -1.25
C LEU A 53 -4.09 8.81 -1.67
N ASN A 54 -4.44 8.74 -2.95
CA ASN A 54 -5.81 9.03 -3.38
C ASN A 54 -6.74 7.86 -2.99
N ASP A 55 -8.05 8.00 -3.22
CA ASP A 55 -9.00 6.97 -2.79
C ASP A 55 -8.81 5.63 -3.54
N GLU A 56 -8.45 5.66 -4.81
CA GLU A 56 -8.13 4.46 -5.61
C GLU A 56 -6.87 3.75 -5.10
N GLU A 57 -5.77 4.47 -4.92
CA GLU A 57 -4.50 3.97 -4.37
C GLU A 57 -4.69 3.42 -2.95
N TYR A 58 -5.55 4.06 -2.16
CA TYR A 58 -5.94 3.58 -0.83
C TYR A 58 -6.68 2.24 -0.91
N GLN A 59 -7.64 2.11 -1.85
CA GLN A 59 -8.34 0.85 -2.08
C GLN A 59 -7.39 -0.24 -2.55
N TYR A 60 -6.53 0.04 -3.53
CA TYR A 60 -5.52 -0.90 -4.01
C TYR A 60 -4.58 -1.35 -2.89
N ALA A 61 -4.03 -0.42 -2.11
CA ALA A 61 -3.16 -0.76 -0.98
C ALA A 61 -3.88 -1.66 0.04
N THR A 62 -5.13 -1.34 0.38
CA THR A 62 -5.93 -2.11 1.34
C THR A 62 -6.27 -3.50 0.82
N LEU A 63 -6.65 -3.63 -0.45
CA LEU A 63 -6.97 -4.91 -1.08
C LEU A 63 -5.73 -5.80 -1.20
N SER A 64 -4.60 -5.25 -1.66
CA SER A 64 -3.34 -6.00 -1.77
C SER A 64 -2.85 -6.50 -0.40
N LEU A 65 -2.92 -5.67 0.64
CA LEU A 65 -2.54 -6.08 2.00
C LEU A 65 -3.47 -7.14 2.58
N ASN A 66 -4.78 -7.02 2.36
CA ASN A 66 -5.73 -8.07 2.79
C ASN A 66 -5.50 -9.38 2.03
N GLY A 67 -5.22 -9.33 0.73
CA GLY A 67 -4.88 -10.52 -0.05
C GLY A 67 -3.62 -11.21 0.47
N MET A 68 -2.57 -10.45 0.79
CA MET A 68 -1.34 -10.99 1.39
C MET A 68 -1.57 -11.53 2.81
N ARG A 69 -2.39 -10.85 3.61
CA ARG A 69 -2.78 -11.31 4.96
C ARG A 69 -3.47 -12.66 4.89
N ASN A 70 -4.45 -12.82 4.00
CA ASN A 70 -5.17 -14.08 3.84
C ASN A 70 -4.24 -15.22 3.42
N ALA A 71 -3.33 -14.98 2.45
CA ALA A 71 -2.33 -15.98 2.06
C ALA A 71 -1.42 -16.38 3.23
N TYR A 72 -0.98 -15.43 4.06
CA TYR A 72 -0.17 -15.75 5.24
C TYR A 72 -0.96 -16.54 6.29
N LEU A 73 -2.24 -16.22 6.48
CA LEU A 73 -3.11 -16.97 7.39
C LEU A 73 -3.32 -18.42 6.90
N GLU A 74 -3.54 -18.62 5.60
CA GLU A 74 -3.61 -19.95 4.98
C GLU A 74 -2.32 -20.77 5.18
N GLU A 75 -1.16 -20.09 5.13
CA GLU A 75 0.15 -20.70 5.37
C GLU A 75 0.52 -20.83 6.87
N ASN A 76 -0.38 -20.52 7.81
CA ASN A 76 -0.13 -20.48 9.26
C ASN A 76 1.07 -19.58 9.66
N ARG A 77 1.30 -18.49 8.92
CA ARG A 77 2.37 -17.52 9.16
C ARG A 77 1.88 -16.32 9.96
N SER A 78 2.80 -15.67 10.66
CA SER A 78 2.51 -14.43 11.38
C SER A 78 2.23 -13.27 10.42
N CYS A 79 1.10 -12.58 10.62
CA CYS A 79 0.66 -11.42 9.85
C CYS A 79 0.75 -10.08 10.61
N GLY A 80 1.38 -10.04 11.79
CA GLY A 80 1.34 -8.86 12.67
C GLY A 80 1.89 -7.57 12.04
N GLY A 81 2.89 -7.68 11.15
CA GLY A 81 3.38 -6.53 10.38
C GLY A 81 2.37 -5.98 9.37
N ILE A 82 1.58 -6.88 8.77
CA ILE A 82 0.53 -6.53 7.80
C ILE A 82 -0.66 -5.90 8.53
N ASP A 83 -1.09 -6.49 9.65
CA ASP A 83 -2.18 -5.95 10.47
C ASP A 83 -1.87 -4.55 10.99
N ARG A 84 -0.65 -4.34 11.49
CA ARG A 84 -0.20 -3.01 11.93
C ARG A 84 -0.28 -1.98 10.80
N LEU A 85 0.04 -2.37 9.58
CA LEU A 85 -0.01 -1.49 8.42
C LEU A 85 -1.45 -1.19 7.97
N LEU A 86 -2.34 -2.20 8.00
CA LEU A 86 -3.77 -2.02 7.75
C LEU A 86 -4.40 -1.05 8.75
N ILE A 87 -4.08 -1.17 10.04
CA ILE A 87 -4.56 -0.24 11.07
C ILE A 87 -4.08 1.19 10.77
N LYS A 88 -2.81 1.38 10.39
CA LYS A 88 -2.27 2.71 10.01
C LYS A 88 -2.99 3.29 8.80
N LEU A 89 -3.34 2.46 7.81
CA LEU A 89 -4.10 2.89 6.64
C LEU A 89 -5.52 3.34 7.02
N MET A 90 -6.20 2.57 7.86
CA MET A 90 -7.56 2.91 8.33
C MET A 90 -7.57 4.18 9.18
N GLN A 91 -6.53 4.42 9.98
CA GLN A 91 -6.37 5.63 10.79
C GLN A 91 -5.84 6.84 10.01
N ALA A 92 -5.46 6.68 8.74
CA ALA A 92 -4.87 7.72 7.95
C ALA A 92 -5.88 8.84 7.66
N LYS A 93 -5.55 10.06 8.09
CA LYS A 93 -6.39 11.24 7.88
C LYS A 93 -6.12 11.86 6.50
N TYR A 94 -7.18 12.41 5.91
CA TYR A 94 -7.05 13.25 4.72
C TYR A 94 -6.23 14.51 5.05
N ARG A 95 -5.25 14.82 4.19
CA ARG A 95 -4.43 16.03 4.24
C ARG A 95 -4.30 16.63 2.84
N CYS A 96 -4.03 17.93 2.76
CA CYS A 96 -3.66 18.55 1.49
C CYS A 96 -2.32 17.96 1.03
N ALA A 97 -2.32 17.31 -0.13
CA ALA A 97 -1.11 16.79 -0.72
C ALA A 97 -0.30 17.93 -1.36
N PRO A 98 1.05 17.87 -1.32
CA PRO A 98 1.86 18.68 -2.21
C PRO A 98 1.53 18.38 -3.68
N ALA A 99 1.72 19.36 -4.57
CA ALA A 99 1.52 19.16 -6.01
C ALA A 99 2.37 17.95 -6.47
N ARG A 100 1.71 16.99 -7.13
CA ARG A 100 2.30 15.73 -7.59
C ARG A 100 3.00 15.92 -8.92
#